data_AF-A0A2K3K4F4-F1
#
_entry.id   AF-A0A2K3K4F4-F1
#
_cell.length_a   1.000
_cell.length_b   1.000
_cell.length_c   1.000
_cell.angle_alpha   90.00
_cell.angle_beta   90.00
_cell.angle_gamma   90.00
#
_symmetry.space_group_name_H-M   'P 1'
#
loop_
_entity.id
_entity.type
_entity.pdbx_description
1 polymer ?
#
loop_
_entity_poly.entity_id
_entity_poly.type
_entity_poly.pdbx_seq_one_letter_code
_entity_poly.pdbx_strand_id
1 'polypeptide(L)'
;NGSAERRNRTIMNMVRCMLKGKHLPKELWGEAVNTACYVLNRCPTKRLNNVTPEECWSGNKPNVSHLKVFGSIAYRHIPDQTKRKLDDKSEMMIMVGYHSTGGYRLYNPISKSIVISRDIIIDELKE
;
A
#
# COMPACT_ATOMS: atom_id res chain seq x y z
N ASN A 1 20.55 16.34 13.79
CA ASN A 1 20.17 15.00 13.27
C ASN A 1 19.05 14.27 14.02
N GLY A 2 18.82 14.51 15.31
CA GLY A 2 17.87 13.69 16.10
C GLY A 2 16.39 13.67 15.65
N SER A 3 15.93 14.63 14.83
CA SER A 3 14.57 14.58 14.25
C SER A 3 14.46 13.61 13.08
N ALA A 4 15.46 13.58 12.19
CA ALA A 4 15.50 12.69 11.05
C ALA A 4 15.72 11.24 11.49
N GLU A 5 16.63 11.00 12.44
CA GLU A 5 16.90 9.66 12.99
C GLU A 5 15.66 9.03 13.61
N ARG A 6 14.88 9.81 14.38
CA ARG A 6 13.62 9.33 14.96
C ARG A 6 12.62 8.91 13.89
N ARG A 7 12.46 9.71 12.83
CA ARG A 7 11.53 9.40 11.73
C ARG A 7 11.95 8.15 10.97
N ASN A 8 13.24 8.02 10.65
CA ASN A 8 13.77 6.83 9.98
C ASN A 8 13.57 5.57 10.83
N ARG A 9 13.79 5.64 12.15
CA ARG A 9 13.52 4.53 13.05
C ARG A 9 12.05 4.12 13.06
N THR A 10 11.13 5.08 13.08
CA THR A 10 9.68 4.80 13.00
C THR A 10 9.31 4.10 11.70
N ILE A 11 9.79 4.61 10.56
CA ILE A 11 9.53 4.01 9.24
C ILE A 11 10.05 2.57 9.18
N MET A 12 11.31 2.34 9.58
CA MET A 12 11.90 1.00 9.54
C MET A 12 11.21 0.03 10.50
N ASN A 13 10.70 0.50 11.64
CA ASN A 13 9.89 -0.34 12.53
C ASN A 13 8.56 -0.72 11.88
N MET A 14 7.86 0.21 11.24
CA MET A 14 6.63 -0.09 10.49
C MET A 14 6.87 -1.08 9.36
N VAL A 15 7.95 -0.90 8.59
CA VAL A 15 8.34 -1.82 7.51
C VAL A 15 8.54 -3.24 8.03
N ARG A 16 9.26 -3.40 9.14
CA ARG A 16 9.45 -4.71 9.77
C ARG A 16 8.12 -5.34 10.21
N CYS A 17 7.23 -4.54 10.81
CA CYS A 17 5.90 -5.01 11.22
C CYS A 17 5.03 -5.41 10.03
N MET A 18 4.99 -4.60 8.97
CA MET A 18 4.22 -4.86 7.76
C MET A 18 4.66 -6.15 7.05
N LEU A 19 5.97 -6.32 6.84
CA LEU A 19 6.50 -7.51 6.18
C LEU A 19 6.32 -8.77 7.04
N LYS A 20 6.62 -8.69 8.35
CA LYS A 20 6.51 -9.83 9.25
C LYS A 20 5.06 -10.23 9.49
N GLY A 21 4.15 -9.26 9.63
CA GLY A 21 2.74 -9.49 9.93
C GLY A 21 1.99 -10.24 8.83
N LYS A 22 2.37 -10.06 7.56
CA LYS A 22 1.77 -10.76 6.41
C LYS A 22 2.71 -11.76 5.74
N HIS A 23 3.79 -12.16 6.43
CA HIS A 23 4.77 -13.16 5.95
C HIS A 23 5.33 -12.85 4.54
N LEU A 24 5.56 -11.58 4.24
CA LEU A 24 6.02 -11.14 2.93
C LEU A 24 7.56 -11.17 2.82
N PRO A 25 8.09 -11.44 1.61
CA PRO A 25 9.53 -11.48 1.38
C PRO A 25 10.18 -10.12 1.65
N LYS A 26 11.41 -10.15 2.19
CA LYS A 26 12.19 -8.94 2.49
C LYS A 26 12.49 -8.10 1.24
N GLU A 27 12.46 -8.70 0.07
CA GLU A 27 12.64 -8.03 -1.23
C GLU A 27 11.61 -6.90 -1.44
N LEU A 28 10.43 -7.01 -0.83
CA LEU A 28 9.37 -6.00 -0.89
C LEU A 28 9.56 -4.82 0.08
N TRP A 29 10.73 -4.68 0.71
CA TRP A 29 10.99 -3.61 1.66
C TRP A 29 10.79 -2.21 1.06
N GLY A 30 11.12 -2.00 -0.22
CA GLY A 30 10.90 -0.71 -0.89
C GLY A 30 9.41 -0.33 -0.98
N GLU A 31 8.55 -1.31 -1.28
CA GLU A 31 7.11 -1.14 -1.33
C GLU A 31 6.52 -0.88 0.06
N ALA A 32 7.01 -1.62 1.07
CA ALA A 32 6.63 -1.40 2.46
C ALA A 32 7.06 -0.02 2.97
N VAL A 33 8.26 0.47 2.62
CA VAL A 33 8.73 1.82 2.98
C VAL A 33 7.82 2.87 2.37
N ASN A 34 7.51 2.74 1.08
CA ASN A 34 6.65 3.69 0.39
C ASN A 34 5.24 3.73 1.02
N THR A 35 4.68 2.55 1.32
CA THR A 35 3.40 2.42 2.02
C THR A 35 3.43 3.03 3.42
N ALA A 36 4.48 2.76 4.21
CA ALA A 36 4.64 3.31 5.55
C ALA A 36 4.72 4.85 5.51
N CYS A 37 5.50 5.41 4.59
CA CYS A 37 5.55 6.85 4.37
C CYS A 37 4.19 7.42 3.96
N TYR A 38 3.49 6.77 3.04
CA TYR A 38 2.17 7.17 2.56
C TYR A 38 1.15 7.28 3.71
N VAL A 39 1.11 6.27 4.57
CA VAL A 39 0.25 6.22 5.76
C VAL A 39 0.67 7.28 6.76
N LEU A 40 1.96 7.37 7.10
CA LEU A 40 2.47 8.34 8.08
C LEU A 40 2.26 9.80 7.68
N ASN A 41 2.16 10.10 6.39
CA ASN A 41 1.87 11.45 5.89
C ASN A 41 0.38 11.81 6.00
N ARG A 42 -0.50 10.80 6.12
CA ARG A 42 -1.95 10.94 6.29
C ARG A 42 -2.41 10.71 7.73
N CYS A 43 -1.52 10.29 8.62
CA CYS A 43 -1.80 10.20 10.05
C CYS A 43 -1.69 11.59 10.71
N PRO A 44 -2.67 12.00 11.54
CA PRO A 44 -2.56 13.23 12.31
C PRO A 44 -1.41 13.11 13.32
N THR A 45 -0.68 14.19 13.53
CA THR A 45 0.43 14.21 14.48
C THR A 45 0.26 15.30 15.53
N LYS A 46 0.58 15.00 16.80
CA LYS A 46 0.52 15.98 17.89
C LYS A 46 1.38 17.21 17.64
N ARG A 47 2.52 17.02 16.94
CA ARG A 47 3.45 18.11 16.60
C ARG A 47 2.83 19.15 15.66
N LEU A 48 1.82 18.74 14.88
CA LEU A 48 1.08 19.59 13.96
C LEU A 48 -0.34 19.88 14.47
N ASN A 49 -0.55 19.91 15.79
CA ASN A 49 -1.88 20.16 16.37
C ASN A 49 -2.99 19.23 15.84
N ASN A 50 -2.66 17.93 15.72
CA ASN A 50 -3.54 16.90 15.13
C ASN A 50 -3.90 17.10 13.64
N VAL A 51 -3.14 17.93 12.92
CA VAL A 51 -3.19 18.03 11.47
C VAL A 51 -2.29 16.97 10.85
N THR A 52 -2.65 16.47 9.67
CA THR A 52 -1.83 15.51 8.92
C THR A 52 -0.66 16.23 8.23
N PRO A 53 0.54 15.63 8.12
CA PRO A 53 1.64 16.22 7.39
C PRO A 53 1.28 16.61 5.95
N GLU A 54 0.48 15.80 5.27
CA GLU A 54 0.04 16.06 3.89
C GLU A 54 -0.91 17.26 3.80
N GLU A 55 -1.82 17.43 4.77
CA GLU A 55 -2.70 18.59 4.87
C GLU A 55 -1.92 19.87 5.19
N CYS A 56 -0.95 19.79 6.11
CA CYS A 56 -0.08 20.91 6.44
C CYS A 56 0.75 21.37 5.23
N TRP A 57 1.20 20.42 4.39
CA TRP A 57 1.97 20.72 3.19
C TRP A 57 1.12 21.20 2.01
N SER A 58 0.00 20.53 1.75
CA SER A 58 -0.80 20.74 0.53
C SER A 58 -1.98 21.70 0.73
N GLY A 59 -2.29 22.06 1.97
CA GLY A 59 -3.48 22.83 2.35
C GLY A 59 -4.81 22.07 2.25
N ASN A 60 -4.78 20.82 1.76
CA ASN A 60 -5.96 20.00 1.50
C ASN A 60 -6.00 18.79 2.42
N LYS A 61 -7.14 18.56 3.07
CA LYS A 61 -7.33 17.39 3.92
C LYS A 61 -7.35 16.11 3.08
N PRO A 62 -6.46 15.14 3.35
CA PRO A 62 -6.38 13.96 2.52
C PRO A 62 -7.55 13.01 2.75
N ASN A 63 -8.06 12.43 1.66
CA ASN A 63 -9.00 11.32 1.74
C ASN A 63 -8.24 10.06 2.20
N VAL A 64 -8.84 9.27 3.09
CA VAL A 64 -8.27 8.03 3.64
C VAL A 64 -9.17 6.81 3.42
N SER A 65 -10.33 6.98 2.76
CA SER A 65 -11.29 5.91 2.50
C SER A 65 -10.73 4.82 1.58
N HIS A 66 -9.73 5.16 0.77
CA HIS A 66 -9.05 4.21 -0.12
C HIS A 66 -7.89 3.47 0.58
N LEU A 67 -7.58 3.77 1.84
CA LEU A 67 -6.56 3.04 2.58
C LEU A 67 -7.00 1.59 2.81
N LYS A 68 -6.06 0.68 2.60
CA LYS A 68 -6.25 -0.77 2.64
C LYS A 68 -5.09 -1.41 3.38
N VAL A 69 -5.35 -2.56 3.99
CA VAL A 69 -4.32 -3.29 4.74
C VAL A 69 -3.23 -3.79 3.80
N PHE A 70 -1.99 -3.40 4.08
CA PHE A 70 -0.82 -3.88 3.34
C PHE A 70 -0.66 -5.39 3.51
N GLY A 71 -0.40 -6.09 2.40
CA GLY A 71 -0.27 -7.53 2.34
C GLY A 71 -1.60 -8.28 2.26
N SER A 72 -2.73 -7.58 2.10
CA SER A 72 -4.02 -8.23 1.83
C SER A 72 -4.09 -8.80 0.42
N ILE A 73 -4.90 -9.85 0.26
CA ILE A 73 -5.17 -10.46 -1.03
C ILE A 73 -6.02 -9.50 -1.86
N ALA A 74 -5.63 -9.27 -3.10
CA ALA A 74 -6.31 -8.39 -4.04
C ALA A 74 -6.53 -9.13 -5.36
N TYR A 75 -7.76 -9.12 -5.85
CA TYR A 75 -8.14 -9.66 -7.13
C TYR A 75 -8.16 -8.55 -8.17
N ARG A 76 -7.23 -8.61 -9.13
CA ARG A 76 -7.16 -7.67 -10.25
C ARG A 76 -8.05 -8.16 -11.38
N HIS A 77 -8.89 -7.29 -11.94
CA HIS A 77 -9.68 -7.64 -13.11
C HIS A 77 -8.79 -7.88 -14.34
N ILE A 78 -9.06 -8.96 -15.08
CA ILE A 78 -8.42 -9.24 -16.38
C ILE A 78 -9.35 -8.73 -17.49
N PRO A 79 -8.91 -7.82 -18.37
CA PRO A 79 -9.76 -7.25 -19.41
C PRO A 79 -10.22 -8.32 -20.40
N ASP A 80 -11.45 -8.18 -20.89
CA ASP A 80 -12.11 -9.15 -21.78
C ASP A 80 -11.39 -9.39 -23.10
N GLN A 81 -10.68 -8.37 -23.59
CA GLN A 81 -9.94 -8.42 -24.85
C GLN A 81 -8.80 -9.47 -24.85
N THR A 82 -8.25 -9.79 -23.69
CA THR A 82 -7.20 -10.81 -23.52
C THR A 82 -7.74 -12.19 -23.18
N LYS A 83 -9.05 -12.32 -22.89
CA LYS A 83 -9.65 -13.57 -22.42
C LYS A 83 -10.21 -14.37 -23.59
N ARG A 84 -10.10 -15.69 -23.49
CA ARG A 84 -10.83 -16.65 -24.33
C ARG A 84 -12.00 -17.22 -23.53
N LYS A 85 -12.92 -17.93 -24.20
CA LYS A 85 -14.07 -18.54 -23.52
C LYS A 85 -13.56 -19.50 -22.43
N LEU A 86 -14.07 -19.36 -21.19
CA LEU A 86 -13.69 -20.09 -19.96
C LEU A 86 -12.37 -19.68 -19.28
N ASP A 87 -11.71 -18.60 -19.73
CA ASP A 87 -10.52 -18.09 -19.06
C ASP A 87 -10.86 -17.38 -17.73
N ASP A 88 -9.88 -17.30 -16.82
CA ASP A 88 -10.06 -16.69 -15.50
C ASP A 88 -10.43 -15.20 -15.60
N LYS A 89 -11.39 -14.77 -14.77
CA LYS A 89 -11.88 -13.38 -14.80
C LYS A 89 -11.01 -12.41 -14.01
N SER A 90 -10.21 -12.92 -13.08
CA SER A 90 -9.42 -12.11 -12.15
C SER A 90 -8.12 -12.81 -11.79
N GLU A 91 -7.07 -12.02 -11.62
CA GLU A 91 -5.78 -12.51 -11.16
C GLU A 91 -5.60 -12.20 -9.68
N MET A 92 -5.27 -13.23 -8.89
CA MET A 92 -4.96 -13.06 -7.47
C MET A 92 -3.57 -12.43 -7.31
N MET A 93 -3.51 -11.36 -6.53
CA MET A 93 -2.30 -10.62 -6.21
C MET A 93 -2.31 -10.20 -4.75
N ILE A 94 -1.23 -9.55 -4.31
CA ILE A 94 -1.07 -9.02 -2.96
C ILE A 94 -0.98 -7.50 -3.05
N MET A 95 -1.80 -6.77 -2.29
CA MET A 95 -1.70 -5.31 -2.20
C MET A 95 -0.44 -4.92 -1.43
N VAL A 96 0.47 -4.18 -2.07
CA VAL A 96 1.77 -3.79 -1.50
C VAL A 96 2.00 -2.27 -1.51
N GLY A 97 1.01 -1.48 -1.94
CA GLY A 97 1.09 -0.04 -1.76
C GLY A 97 0.17 0.77 -2.66
N TYR A 98 0.49 2.06 -2.74
CA TYR A 98 -0.31 3.06 -3.43
C TYR A 98 0.49 3.71 -4.55
N HIS A 99 -0.18 4.08 -5.63
CA HIS A 99 0.36 4.83 -6.74
C HIS A 99 -0.14 6.28 -6.70
N SER A 100 0.67 7.22 -7.19
CA SER A 100 0.35 8.66 -7.20
C SER A 100 -0.93 9.00 -7.95
N THR A 101 -1.32 8.18 -8.93
CA THR A 101 -2.55 8.35 -9.71
C THR A 101 -3.79 7.75 -9.03
N GLY A 102 -3.73 7.36 -7.76
CA GLY A 102 -4.84 6.75 -7.03
C GLY A 102 -5.08 5.26 -7.39
N GLY A 103 -4.11 4.62 -8.04
CA GLY A 103 -4.09 3.16 -8.20
C GLY A 103 -3.40 2.46 -7.04
N TYR A 104 -3.55 1.16 -6.98
CA TYR A 104 -2.86 0.28 -6.03
C TYR A 104 -1.67 -0.40 -6.71
N ARG A 105 -0.60 -0.59 -5.95
CA ARG A 105 0.55 -1.41 -6.34
C ARG A 105 0.29 -2.82 -5.84
N LEU A 106 0.31 -3.77 -6.77
CA LEU A 106 0.00 -5.17 -6.55
C LEU A 106 1.23 -6.00 -6.86
N TYR A 107 1.55 -6.93 -5.98
CA TYR A 107 2.63 -7.89 -6.16
C TYR A 107 2.04 -9.22 -6.62
N ASN A 108 2.57 -9.73 -7.73
CA ASN A 108 2.29 -11.08 -8.19
C ASN A 108 3.39 -12.02 -7.65
N PRO A 109 3.06 -12.97 -6.76
CA PRO A 109 4.05 -13.86 -6.15
C PRO A 109 4.65 -14.89 -7.12
N ILE A 110 3.98 -15.15 -8.25
CA ILE A 110 4.41 -16.12 -9.27
C ILE A 110 5.46 -15.47 -10.18
N SER A 111 5.11 -14.32 -10.77
CA SER A 111 6.01 -13.60 -11.69
C SER A 111 7.01 -12.69 -10.99
N LYS A 112 6.89 -12.52 -9.66
CA LYS A 112 7.67 -11.59 -8.83
C LYS A 112 7.66 -10.15 -9.36
N SER A 113 6.59 -9.76 -10.03
CA SER A 113 6.43 -8.45 -10.65
C SER A 113 5.45 -7.57 -9.88
N ILE A 114 5.61 -6.26 -10.03
CA ILE A 114 4.70 -5.25 -9.50
C ILE A 114 3.83 -4.72 -10.63
N VAL A 115 2.51 -4.78 -10.44
CA VAL A 115 1.51 -4.27 -11.38
C VAL A 115 0.73 -3.15 -10.69
N ILE A 116 0.34 -2.13 -11.47
CA ILE A 116 -0.50 -1.03 -10.97
C ILE A 116 -1.91 -1.23 -11.52
N SER A 117 -2.91 -1.25 -10.64
CA SER A 117 -4.31 -1.29 -11.05
C SER A 117 -5.19 -0.46 -10.12
N ARG A 118 -6.23 0.15 -10.66
CA ARG A 118 -7.31 0.79 -9.89
C ARG A 118 -8.49 -0.15 -9.67
N ASP A 119 -8.75 -1.01 -10.64
CA ASP A 119 -9.87 -1.94 -10.62
C ASP A 119 -9.43 -3.23 -9.91
N ILE A 120 -9.65 -3.24 -8.60
CA ILE A 120 -9.32 -4.35 -7.72
C ILE A 120 -10.41 -4.60 -6.69
N ILE A 121 -10.59 -5.86 -6.33
CA ILE A 121 -11.39 -6.28 -5.18
C ILE A 121 -10.42 -6.79 -4.14
N ILE A 122 -10.41 -6.18 -2.96
CA ILE A 122 -9.50 -6.59 -1.88
C ILE A 122 -10.28 -7.42 -0.87
N ASP A 123 -9.77 -8.61 -0.61
CA ASP A 123 -10.22 -9.44 0.49
C ASP A 123 -9.43 -9.08 1.74
N GLU A 124 -9.97 -8.13 2.50
CA GLU A 124 -9.44 -7.78 3.81
C GLU A 124 -10.02 -8.79 4.81
N LEU A 125 -9.39 -9.96 4.92
CA LEU A 125 -9.71 -10.93 5.99
C LEU A 125 -9.67 -10.17 7.32
N LYS A 126 -10.86 -9.97 7.89
CA LYS A 126 -11.02 -9.57 9.29
C LYS A 126 -10.63 -10.80 10.11
N GLU A 127 -9.38 -10.83 10.54
CA GLU A 127 -8.97 -11.68 11.67
C GLU A 127 -9.87 -11.43 12.88
#